data_AF-A0AAV8UPC9-F1
#
_entry.id   AF-A0AAV8UPC9-F1
#
_cell.length_a   1.000
_cell.length_b   1.000
_cell.length_c   1.000
_cell.angle_alpha   90.00
_cell.angle_beta   90.00
_cell.angle_gamma   90.00
#
_symmetry.space_group_name_H-M   'P 1'
#
loop_
_entity.id
_entity.type
_entity.pdbx_description
1 polymer ?
#
loop_
_entity_poly.entity_id
_entity_poly.type
_entity_poly.pdbx_seq_one_letter_code
_entity_poly.pdbx_strand_id
1 'polypeptide(L)'
;MDFNAVNQFIKDITRNNQVAGTVDVVQGVGEGGSHSGKRGRNVESRQKGRAKNVNRRAAAADDDEGDSRRTITTRKRPAEDWVSDKAPAVLSSGGSENEGLPLMSIPERKREREKRRREGLNLKFNELALMLPRSANGRLDKEGILIEVMDNLKRLNKVIMELNMQNQNLKSEIDELRQEKAELRTDKTYVRAELDAAREEINTLKADHLMLWRKLRQQVNDSMAMGRPSNPSDPMLDVALRTKLLGEGNSSEELQELNNVDTSKVTSHNECA
;
A
#
# COMPACT_ATOMS: atom_id res chain seq x y z
N MET A 1 12.69 4.22 -20.48
CA MET A 1 11.50 3.44 -20.08
C MET A 1 10.29 4.14 -20.65
N ASP A 2 9.38 3.42 -21.30
CA ASP A 2 8.24 4.02 -21.99
C ASP A 2 7.16 4.44 -20.97
N PHE A 3 6.89 5.74 -20.87
CA PHE A 3 5.94 6.31 -19.91
C PHE A 3 4.52 5.74 -20.11
N ASN A 4 4.20 5.32 -21.33
CA ASN A 4 2.94 4.67 -21.62
C ASN A 4 2.85 3.26 -21.01
N ALA A 5 3.94 2.51 -20.99
CA ALA A 5 3.97 1.17 -20.38
C ALA A 5 3.76 1.23 -18.85
N VAL A 6 4.32 2.24 -18.19
CA VAL A 6 4.14 2.47 -16.75
C VAL A 6 2.70 2.86 -16.43
N ASN A 7 2.09 3.75 -17.22
CA ASN A 7 0.70 4.13 -17.05
C ASN A 7 -0.28 2.98 -17.33
N GLN A 8 0.03 2.09 -18.29
CA GLN A 8 -0.74 0.87 -18.52
C GLN A 8 -0.67 -0.08 -17.31
N PHE A 9 0.54 -0.31 -16.78
CA PHE A 9 0.77 -1.18 -15.62
C PHE A 9 0.03 -0.69 -14.36
N ILE A 10 0.03 0.62 -14.10
CA ILE A 10 -0.72 1.21 -12.97
C ILE A 10 -2.23 1.01 -13.15
N LYS A 11 -2.76 1.16 -14.37
CA LYS A 11 -4.18 0.91 -14.67
C LYS A 11 -4.57 -0.56 -14.45
N ASP A 12 -3.70 -1.49 -14.81
CA ASP A 12 -3.95 -2.92 -14.66
C ASP A 12 -3.92 -3.39 -13.19
N ILE A 13 -3.00 -2.83 -12.37
CA ILE A 13 -3.01 -3.07 -10.92
C ILE A 13 -4.32 -2.57 -10.29
N THR A 14 -4.81 -1.40 -10.72
CA THR A 14 -6.01 -0.79 -10.15
C THR A 14 -7.28 -1.56 -10.52
N ARG A 15 -7.37 -2.11 -11.73
CA ARG A 15 -8.50 -2.97 -12.14
C ARG A 15 -8.53 -4.29 -11.38
N ASN A 16 -7.39 -4.94 -11.18
CA ASN A 16 -7.36 -6.24 -10.48
C ASN A 16 -7.75 -6.12 -9.00
N ASN A 17 -7.50 -4.97 -8.37
CA ASN A 17 -7.95 -4.72 -6.99
C ASN A 17 -9.46 -4.42 -6.87
N GLN A 18 -10.17 -4.04 -7.94
CA GLN A 18 -11.62 -3.83 -7.88
C GLN A 18 -12.44 -5.13 -7.95
N VAL A 19 -11.86 -6.22 -8.47
CA VAL A 19 -12.57 -7.50 -8.60
C VAL A 19 -12.51 -8.33 -7.31
N ALA A 20 -11.57 -8.05 -6.40
CA ALA A 20 -11.34 -8.84 -5.19
C ALA A 20 -11.94 -8.26 -3.89
N GLY A 21 -12.63 -7.12 -3.93
CA GLY A 21 -13.13 -6.49 -2.70
C GLY A 21 -14.22 -5.48 -2.93
N THR A 22 -15.47 -5.95 -2.98
CA THR A 22 -16.63 -5.17 -2.52
C THR A 22 -16.48 -4.94 -1.02
N VAL A 23 -15.67 -3.96 -0.65
CA VAL A 23 -15.74 -3.30 0.65
C VAL A 23 -16.39 -1.95 0.38
N ASP A 24 -17.62 -1.80 0.85
CA ASP A 24 -18.38 -0.55 0.86
C ASP A 24 -17.55 0.56 1.52
N VAL A 25 -16.83 1.34 0.71
CA VAL A 25 -16.35 2.65 1.10
C VAL A 25 -17.42 3.65 0.68
N VAL A 26 -18.25 3.98 1.67
CA VAL A 26 -19.23 5.08 1.65
C VAL A 26 -18.52 6.35 1.17
N GLN A 27 -18.79 6.73 -0.07
CA GLN A 27 -18.33 7.96 -0.69
C GLN A 27 -19.27 9.08 -0.24
N GLY A 28 -18.92 9.75 0.87
CA GLY A 28 -19.57 10.97 1.32
C GLY A 28 -19.17 12.14 0.43
N VAL A 29 -19.90 12.36 -0.65
CA VAL A 29 -19.91 13.63 -1.38
C VAL A 29 -21.01 14.48 -0.76
N GLY A 30 -20.59 15.53 -0.04
CA GLY A 30 -21.50 16.56 0.46
C GLY A 30 -21.84 17.53 -0.67
N GLU A 31 -23.10 17.51 -1.10
CA GLU A 31 -23.73 18.64 -1.78
C GLU A 31 -24.80 19.22 -0.84
N GLY A 32 -24.67 20.51 -0.56
CA GLY A 32 -25.58 21.26 0.28
C GLY A 32 -26.94 21.45 -0.38
N GLY A 33 -27.99 21.14 0.38
CA GLY A 33 -29.38 21.37 0.00
C GLY A 33 -30.20 21.73 1.22
N SER A 34 -30.39 23.03 1.44
CA SER A 34 -31.26 23.61 2.45
C SER A 34 -32.71 23.16 2.25
N HIS A 35 -33.32 22.47 3.24
CA HIS A 35 -34.77 22.45 3.38
C HIS A 35 -35.18 22.31 4.85
N SER A 36 -35.88 23.34 5.32
CA SER A 36 -36.50 23.45 6.63
C SER A 36 -37.73 22.55 6.70
N GLY A 37 -37.83 21.74 7.75
CA GLY A 37 -38.96 20.82 7.92
C GLY A 37 -39.11 20.37 9.37
N LYS A 38 -39.75 21.22 10.17
CA LYS A 38 -40.22 20.90 11.53
C LYS A 38 -41.03 19.60 11.52
N ARG A 39 -40.68 18.66 12.40
CA ARG A 39 -41.65 17.76 13.06
C ARG A 39 -40.98 17.10 14.26
N GLY A 40 -41.38 17.54 15.45
CA GLY A 40 -41.03 16.86 16.68
C GLY A 40 -41.71 15.50 16.77
N ARG A 41 -41.03 14.56 17.44
CA ARG A 41 -41.67 13.56 18.27
C ARG A 41 -40.67 13.06 19.31
N ASN A 42 -41.01 13.39 20.54
CA ASN A 42 -40.48 12.87 21.79
C ASN A 42 -40.88 11.39 21.94
N VAL A 43 -39.93 10.47 22.17
CA VAL A 43 -40.13 9.23 22.96
C VAL A 43 -38.77 8.79 23.54
N GLU A 44 -38.48 9.32 24.72
CA GLU A 44 -38.09 8.61 25.93
C GLU A 44 -37.67 7.12 25.88
N SER A 45 -36.58 6.84 26.58
CA SER A 45 -36.26 5.58 27.28
C SER A 45 -35.85 4.33 26.47
N ARG A 46 -34.54 4.07 26.45
CA ARG A 46 -34.03 2.76 26.93
C ARG A 46 -32.59 2.82 27.40
N GLN A 47 -32.52 2.79 28.73
CA GLN A 47 -31.38 2.60 29.59
C GLN A 47 -30.88 1.15 29.50
N LYS A 48 -29.57 0.97 29.75
CA LYS A 48 -28.87 -0.21 30.33
C LYS A 48 -28.22 -1.24 29.38
N GLY A 49 -26.93 -1.46 29.66
CA GLY A 49 -26.06 -2.54 29.17
C GLY A 49 -25.10 -2.02 28.11
N ARG A 50 -23.78 -1.98 28.30
CA ARG A 50 -22.94 -3.05 28.82
C ARG A 50 -21.52 -2.49 29.03
N ALA A 51 -21.20 -2.14 30.27
CA ALA A 51 -19.82 -1.90 30.69
C ALA A 51 -19.12 -3.24 30.94
N LYS A 52 -17.78 -3.20 30.86
CA LYS A 52 -16.77 -4.17 31.35
C LYS A 52 -16.44 -5.34 30.40
N ASN A 53 -15.32 -5.21 29.71
CA ASN A 53 -14.35 -6.30 29.69
C ASN A 53 -12.92 -5.74 29.60
N VAL A 54 -12.39 -5.38 30.77
CA VAL A 54 -10.98 -5.10 31.03
C VAL A 54 -10.36 -6.41 31.54
N ASN A 55 -9.12 -6.69 31.13
CA ASN A 55 -8.20 -7.67 31.71
C ASN A 55 -8.64 -9.14 31.70
N ARG A 56 -7.97 -9.93 30.85
CA ARG A 56 -7.47 -11.28 31.17
C ARG A 56 -6.61 -11.80 30.03
N ARG A 57 -5.28 -11.64 30.15
CA ARG A 57 -4.24 -12.63 29.77
C ARG A 57 -2.85 -12.02 29.96
N ALA A 58 -2.47 -11.92 31.22
CA ALA A 58 -1.07 -11.96 31.65
C ALA A 58 -1.01 -13.03 32.75
N ALA A 59 0.11 -13.75 32.80
CA ALA A 59 0.47 -14.79 33.76
C ALA A 59 -0.21 -16.17 33.59
N ALA A 60 0.45 -17.02 32.81
CA ALA A 60 0.70 -18.41 33.19
C ALA A 60 2.14 -18.71 32.77
N ALA A 61 3.05 -18.59 33.75
CA ALA A 61 4.26 -19.40 33.78
C ALA A 61 3.82 -20.85 33.99
N ASP A 62 4.54 -21.81 33.42
CA ASP A 62 4.89 -23.06 34.09
C ASP A 62 5.97 -23.75 33.24
N ASP A 63 7.06 -24.04 33.93
CA ASP A 63 8.19 -24.86 33.51
C ASP A 63 7.73 -26.26 33.14
N ASP A 64 8.19 -26.79 31.99
CA ASP A 64 8.22 -28.25 31.80
C ASP A 64 9.49 -28.66 31.04
N GLU A 65 10.51 -28.92 31.86
CA GLU A 65 11.77 -29.55 31.52
C GLU A 65 11.53 -31.07 31.55
N GLY A 66 11.26 -31.68 30.39
CA GLY A 66 10.79 -33.07 30.35
C GLY A 66 11.08 -33.83 29.06
N ASP A 67 12.27 -34.44 28.99
CA ASP A 67 12.54 -35.77 28.42
C ASP A 67 11.82 -36.17 27.11
N SER A 68 12.34 -35.72 25.96
CA SER A 68 12.03 -36.33 24.67
C SER A 68 12.94 -37.55 24.40
N ARG A 69 12.80 -38.60 25.23
CA ARG A 69 13.07 -39.97 24.79
C ARG A 69 12.15 -40.28 23.62
N ARG A 70 12.73 -40.26 22.41
CA ARG A 70 12.13 -40.82 21.19
C ARG A 70 11.72 -42.27 21.44
N THR A 71 10.46 -42.46 21.82
CA THR A 71 9.77 -43.71 21.56
C THR A 71 9.61 -43.80 20.04
N ILE A 72 10.29 -44.77 19.45
CA ILE A 72 10.07 -45.19 18.07
C ILE A 72 8.69 -45.85 18.08
N THR A 73 7.64 -45.03 18.02
CA THR A 73 6.33 -45.49 17.62
C THR A 73 6.46 -45.82 16.15
N THR A 74 6.30 -47.10 15.85
CA THR A 74 6.11 -47.61 14.50
C THR A 74 4.85 -46.96 13.94
N ARG A 75 5.01 -45.76 13.37
CA ARG A 75 4.01 -45.17 12.48
C ARG A 75 3.79 -46.20 11.39
N LYS A 76 2.65 -46.90 11.54
CA LYS A 76 1.97 -47.64 10.48
C LYS A 76 1.93 -46.69 9.31
N ARG A 77 2.85 -46.90 8.36
CA ARG A 77 2.92 -46.11 7.13
C ARG A 77 1.51 -46.13 6.55
N PRO A 78 0.91 -44.96 6.24
CA PRO A 78 -0.24 -44.97 5.35
C PRO A 78 0.20 -45.77 4.13
N ALA A 79 -0.62 -46.73 3.72
CA ALA A 79 -0.43 -47.41 2.45
C ALA A 79 -0.44 -46.32 1.39
N GLU A 80 0.75 -45.82 1.03
CA GLU A 80 0.94 -45.12 -0.22
C GLU A 80 0.46 -46.11 -1.26
N ASP A 81 -0.59 -45.70 -1.98
CA ASP A 81 -1.03 -46.32 -3.21
C ASP A 81 0.15 -46.32 -4.16
N TRP A 82 1.02 -47.32 -4.01
CA TRP A 82 1.79 -47.85 -5.10
C TRP A 82 0.73 -48.31 -6.08
N VAL A 83 0.41 -47.42 -7.04
CA VAL A 83 -0.25 -47.78 -8.29
C VAL A 83 0.53 -48.99 -8.76
N SER A 84 -0.09 -50.14 -8.48
CA SER A 84 0.44 -51.44 -8.78
C SER A 84 0.37 -51.49 -10.29
N ASP A 85 1.48 -51.12 -10.94
CA ASP A 85 1.78 -51.54 -12.28
C ASP A 85 1.69 -53.07 -12.25
N LYS A 86 0.48 -53.52 -12.57
CA LYS A 86 0.10 -54.91 -12.74
C LYS A 86 1.25 -55.55 -13.50
N ALA A 87 2.01 -56.40 -12.82
CA ALA A 87 2.94 -57.29 -13.48
C ALA A 87 2.13 -57.97 -14.60
N PRO A 88 2.51 -57.81 -15.89
CA PRO A 88 1.73 -58.39 -16.97
C PRO A 88 1.73 -59.90 -16.74
N ALA A 89 0.51 -60.44 -16.62
CA ALA A 89 0.27 -61.86 -16.53
C ALA A 89 1.07 -62.56 -17.63
N VAL A 90 2.01 -63.40 -17.22
CA VAL A 90 2.70 -64.35 -18.09
C VAL A 90 1.65 -65.36 -18.54
N LEU A 91 0.91 -65.00 -19.59
CA LEU A 91 0.12 -65.93 -20.37
C LEU A 91 1.09 -66.65 -21.30
N SER A 92 1.43 -67.86 -20.86
CA SER A 92 1.91 -68.95 -21.69
C SER A 92 0.85 -69.30 -22.73
N SER A 93 0.99 -68.79 -23.96
CA SER A 93 0.38 -69.29 -25.18
C SER A 93 1.15 -68.62 -26.32
N GLY A 94 1.94 -69.31 -27.14
CA GLY A 94 1.48 -70.30 -28.09
C GLY A 94 1.67 -69.70 -29.49
N GLY A 95 2.75 -70.11 -30.16
CA GLY A 95 3.01 -70.01 -31.60
C GLY A 95 2.53 -68.78 -32.40
N SER A 96 3.45 -67.89 -32.76
CA SER A 96 3.49 -67.38 -34.14
C SER A 96 4.93 -67.32 -34.60
N GLU A 97 5.23 -68.15 -35.58
CA GLU A 97 6.47 -68.15 -36.36
C GLU A 97 6.71 -66.74 -36.91
N ASN A 98 7.70 -66.06 -36.36
CA ASN A 98 8.22 -64.83 -36.92
C ASN A 98 9.72 -65.03 -37.08
N GLU A 99 10.04 -65.61 -38.23
CA GLU A 99 11.25 -65.39 -39.04
C GLU A 99 12.36 -64.55 -38.38
N GLY A 100 13.44 -65.21 -37.97
CA GLY A 100 14.78 -64.68 -38.21
C GLY A 100 15.55 -63.98 -37.08
N LEU A 101 15.10 -63.98 -35.82
CA LEU A 101 15.96 -63.50 -34.71
C LEU A 101 16.45 -64.64 -33.81
N PRO A 102 17.78 -64.78 -33.58
CA PRO A 102 18.32 -65.82 -32.71
C PRO A 102 17.70 -65.67 -31.32
N LEU A 103 17.09 -66.75 -30.81
CA LEU A 103 16.61 -66.83 -29.43
C LEU A 103 17.79 -66.59 -28.49
N MET A 104 17.96 -65.34 -28.04
CA MET A 104 19.04 -64.98 -27.13
C MET A 104 19.00 -65.85 -25.88
N SER A 105 20.17 -66.35 -25.50
CA SER A 105 20.33 -67.16 -24.29
C SER A 105 19.89 -66.37 -23.05
N ILE A 106 19.46 -67.06 -21.98
CA ILE A 106 19.06 -66.41 -20.72
C ILE A 106 20.16 -65.45 -20.18
N PRO A 107 21.45 -65.82 -20.19
CA PRO A 107 22.54 -64.92 -19.81
C PRO A 107 22.61 -63.65 -20.67
N GLU A 108 22.29 -63.78 -21.95
CA GLU A 108 22.34 -62.69 -22.92
C GLU A 108 21.19 -61.72 -22.75
N ARG A 109 19.97 -62.22 -22.50
CA ARG A 109 18.82 -61.37 -22.10
C ARG A 109 19.09 -60.60 -20.81
N LYS A 110 19.76 -61.22 -19.83
CA LYS A 110 20.17 -60.54 -18.59
C LYS A 110 21.21 -59.45 -18.87
N ARG A 111 22.19 -59.74 -19.73
CA ARG A 111 23.20 -58.77 -20.18
C ARG A 111 22.56 -57.58 -20.88
N GLU A 112 21.61 -57.82 -21.78
CA GLU A 112 20.93 -56.76 -22.53
C GLU A 112 20.08 -55.86 -21.62
N ARG A 113 19.34 -56.44 -20.66
CA ARG A 113 18.59 -55.66 -19.66
C ARG A 113 19.52 -54.75 -18.85
N GLU A 114 20.66 -55.27 -18.40
CA GLU A 114 21.64 -54.49 -17.67
C GLU A 114 22.30 -53.41 -18.54
N LYS A 115 22.56 -53.70 -19.82
CA LYS A 115 23.05 -52.70 -20.79
C LYS A 115 22.07 -51.53 -20.89
N ARG A 116 20.78 -51.80 -21.14
CA ARG A 116 19.74 -50.74 -21.19
C ARG A 116 19.64 -49.95 -19.88
N ARG A 117 19.76 -50.62 -18.72
CA ARG A 117 19.77 -49.96 -17.42
C ARG A 117 20.95 -48.97 -17.29
N ARG A 118 22.15 -49.37 -17.73
CA ARG A 118 23.35 -48.52 -17.70
C ARG A 118 23.25 -47.35 -18.68
N GLU A 119 22.74 -47.60 -19.88
CA GLU A 119 22.48 -46.55 -20.88
C GLU A 119 21.49 -45.51 -20.34
N GLY A 120 20.36 -45.96 -19.77
CA GLY A 120 19.39 -45.07 -19.14
C GLY A 120 19.98 -44.26 -17.98
N LEU A 121 20.84 -44.86 -17.16
CA LEU A 121 21.54 -44.14 -16.09
C LEU A 121 22.52 -43.10 -16.65
N ASN A 122 23.28 -43.46 -17.68
CA ASN A 122 24.22 -42.54 -18.33
C ASN A 122 23.51 -41.36 -18.98
N LEU A 123 22.33 -41.56 -19.58
CA LEU A 123 21.50 -40.47 -20.12
C LEU A 123 21.13 -39.45 -19.02
N LYS A 124 20.72 -39.91 -17.84
CA LYS A 124 20.42 -39.03 -16.70
C LYS A 124 21.65 -38.26 -16.21
N PHE A 125 22.82 -38.90 -16.17
CA PHE A 125 24.06 -38.20 -15.84
C PHE A 125 24.41 -37.12 -16.87
N ASN A 126 24.20 -37.39 -18.16
CA ASN A 126 24.41 -36.40 -19.21
C ASN A 126 23.42 -35.24 -19.11
N GLU A 127 22.15 -35.52 -18.81
CA GLU A 127 21.13 -34.48 -18.59
C GLU A 127 21.47 -33.60 -17.38
N LEU A 128 21.88 -34.20 -16.26
CA LEU A 128 22.37 -33.46 -15.11
C LEU A 128 23.57 -32.59 -15.46
N ALA A 129 24.53 -33.12 -16.21
CA ALA A 129 25.69 -32.37 -16.66
C ALA A 129 25.27 -31.13 -17.48
N LEU A 130 24.35 -31.26 -18.44
CA LEU A 130 23.88 -30.13 -19.25
C LEU A 130 23.21 -28.99 -18.45
N MET A 131 22.61 -29.29 -17.30
CA MET A 131 22.03 -28.28 -16.41
C MET A 131 23.07 -27.56 -15.54
N LEU A 132 24.31 -28.07 -15.47
CA LEU A 132 25.36 -27.50 -14.64
C LEU A 132 26.13 -26.37 -15.37
N PRO A 133 26.38 -25.23 -14.70
CA PRO A 133 27.07 -24.10 -15.31
C PRO A 133 28.49 -24.42 -15.79
N ARG A 134 29.24 -25.29 -15.09
CA ARG A 134 30.64 -25.58 -15.43
C ARG A 134 30.77 -26.66 -16.50
N SER A 135 29.75 -27.52 -16.66
CA SER A 135 29.73 -28.56 -17.68
C SER A 135 29.71 -28.00 -19.11
N ALA A 136 29.37 -26.73 -19.30
CA ALA A 136 29.47 -26.07 -20.60
C ALA A 136 30.90 -26.07 -21.16
N ASN A 137 31.91 -26.18 -20.28
CA ASN A 137 33.31 -25.95 -20.63
C ASN A 137 34.21 -27.20 -20.53
N GLY A 138 33.67 -28.38 -20.21
CA GLY A 138 34.48 -29.59 -20.06
C GLY A 138 33.71 -30.87 -19.76
N ARG A 139 34.35 -32.00 -20.03
CA ARG A 139 33.81 -33.34 -19.79
C ARG A 139 34.01 -33.69 -18.31
N LEU A 140 32.94 -33.58 -17.52
CA LEU A 140 32.96 -33.97 -16.11
C LEU A 140 32.84 -35.50 -15.99
N ASP A 141 33.56 -36.06 -15.04
CA ASP A 141 33.35 -37.43 -14.59
C ASP A 141 32.06 -37.52 -13.75
N LYS A 142 31.58 -38.75 -13.51
CA LYS A 142 30.29 -38.95 -12.81
C LYS A 142 30.32 -38.39 -11.39
N GLU A 143 31.45 -38.51 -10.70
CA GLU A 143 31.64 -37.98 -9.35
C GLU A 143 31.65 -36.45 -9.37
N GLY A 144 32.37 -35.84 -10.32
CA GLY A 144 32.37 -34.39 -10.53
C GLY A 144 30.97 -33.82 -10.81
N ILE A 145 30.16 -34.49 -11.64
CA ILE A 145 28.77 -34.09 -11.88
C ILE A 145 27.98 -34.06 -10.56
N LEU A 146 28.08 -35.09 -9.72
CA LEU A 146 27.34 -35.16 -8.46
C LEU A 146 27.78 -34.10 -7.45
N ILE A 147 29.09 -33.89 -7.32
CA ILE A 147 29.66 -32.87 -6.44
C ILE A 147 29.18 -31.48 -6.87
N GLU A 148 29.25 -31.18 -8.17
CA GLU A 148 28.83 -29.88 -8.69
C GLU A 148 27.32 -29.66 -8.56
N VAL A 149 26.48 -30.68 -8.79
CA VAL A 149 25.02 -30.58 -8.52
C VAL A 149 24.79 -30.22 -7.06
N MET A 150 25.45 -30.89 -6.13
CA MET A 150 25.29 -30.63 -4.71
C MET A 150 25.72 -29.19 -4.35
N ASP A 151 26.84 -28.72 -4.88
CA ASP A 151 27.32 -27.36 -4.61
C ASP A 151 26.45 -26.30 -5.28
N ASN A 152 25.93 -26.57 -6.47
CA ASN A 152 24.99 -25.67 -7.13
C ASN A 152 23.66 -25.59 -6.36
N LEU A 153 23.13 -26.71 -5.86
CA LEU A 153 21.95 -26.73 -5.00
C LEU A 153 22.16 -25.94 -3.71
N LYS A 154 23.32 -26.10 -3.05
CA LYS A 154 23.67 -25.29 -1.87
C LYS A 154 23.70 -23.80 -2.20
N ARG A 155 24.29 -23.41 -3.33
CA ARG A 155 24.35 -22.02 -3.79
C ARG A 155 22.95 -21.46 -4.05
N LEU A 156 22.14 -22.18 -4.84
CA LEU A 156 20.76 -21.78 -5.15
C LEU A 156 19.91 -21.65 -3.89
N ASN A 157 20.04 -22.57 -2.93
CA ASN A 157 19.36 -22.48 -1.64
C ASN A 157 19.77 -21.22 -0.86
N LYS A 158 21.07 -20.87 -0.81
CA LYS A 158 21.52 -19.62 -0.19
C LYS A 158 20.90 -18.39 -0.86
N VAL A 159 20.89 -18.35 -2.19
CA VAL A 159 20.28 -17.25 -2.95
C VAL A 159 18.78 -17.16 -2.68
N ILE A 160 18.07 -18.28 -2.64
CA ILE A 160 16.64 -18.32 -2.30
C ILE A 160 16.39 -17.79 -0.88
N MET A 161 17.23 -18.17 0.10
CA MET A 161 17.12 -17.67 1.47
C MET A 161 17.35 -16.16 1.56
N GLU A 162 18.39 -15.66 0.89
CA GLU A 162 18.69 -14.22 0.83
C GLU A 162 17.54 -13.43 0.17
N LEU A 163 17.05 -13.89 -0.98
CA LEU A 163 15.92 -13.26 -1.67
C LEU A 163 14.65 -13.27 -0.81
N ASN A 164 14.40 -14.35 -0.05
CA ASN A 164 13.27 -14.40 0.86
C ASN A 164 13.41 -13.39 2.01
N MET A 165 14.59 -13.24 2.59
CA MET A 165 14.87 -12.25 3.62
C MET A 165 14.69 -10.83 3.07
N GLN A 166 15.24 -10.53 1.89
CA GLN A 166 15.05 -9.24 1.24
C GLN A 166 13.57 -8.95 0.94
N ASN A 167 12.83 -9.95 0.46
CA ASN A 167 11.39 -9.82 0.21
C ASN A 167 10.61 -9.54 1.49
N GLN A 168 10.98 -10.18 2.61
CA GLN A 168 10.38 -9.90 3.92
C GLN A 168 10.69 -8.48 4.41
N ASN A 169 11.94 -8.03 4.28
CA ASN A 169 12.33 -6.67 4.65
C ASN A 169 11.57 -5.62 3.83
N LEU A 170 11.50 -5.79 2.50
CA LEU A 170 10.76 -4.88 1.62
C LEU A 170 9.26 -4.86 1.94
N LYS A 171 8.68 -6.00 2.35
CA LYS A 171 7.27 -6.02 2.81
C LYS A 171 7.08 -5.21 4.10
N SER A 172 7.99 -5.34 5.07
CA SER A 172 7.97 -4.52 6.29
C SER A 172 8.04 -3.04 5.96
N GLU A 173 9.00 -2.65 5.12
CA GLU A 173 9.20 -1.25 4.71
C GLU A 173 7.95 -0.69 3.98
N ILE A 174 7.32 -1.49 3.11
CA ILE A 174 6.07 -1.09 2.46
C ILE A 174 4.96 -0.85 3.48
N ASP A 175 4.84 -1.68 4.51
CA ASP A 175 3.80 -1.55 5.52
C ASP A 175 4.08 -0.36 6.45
N GLU A 176 5.34 -0.10 6.80
CA GLU A 176 5.78 1.09 7.54
C GLU A 176 5.46 2.38 6.76
N LEU A 177 5.83 2.45 5.47
CA LEU A 177 5.53 3.60 4.63
C LEU A 177 4.02 3.83 4.43
N ARG A 178 3.22 2.75 4.40
CA ARG A 178 1.75 2.85 4.36
C ARG A 178 1.21 3.45 5.65
N GLN A 179 1.76 3.05 6.79
CA GLN A 179 1.39 3.61 8.08
C GLN A 179 1.76 5.09 8.17
N GLU A 180 3.01 5.45 7.85
CA GLU A 180 3.48 6.84 7.86
C GLU A 180 2.62 7.71 6.93
N LYS A 181 2.31 7.23 5.73
CA LYS A 181 1.40 7.93 4.81
C LYS A 181 0.02 8.16 5.40
N ALA A 182 -0.50 7.23 6.20
CA ALA A 182 -1.79 7.39 6.87
C ALA A 182 -1.70 8.47 7.97
N GLU A 183 -0.63 8.45 8.77
CA GLU A 183 -0.36 9.44 9.82
C GLU A 183 -0.19 10.85 9.23
N LEU A 184 0.58 11.00 8.13
CA LEU A 184 0.71 12.29 7.44
C LEU A 184 -0.62 12.80 6.88
N ARG A 185 -1.54 11.91 6.49
CA ARG A 185 -2.89 12.31 6.06
C ARG A 185 -3.72 12.80 7.24
N THR A 186 -3.66 12.15 8.39
CA THR A 186 -4.37 12.59 9.60
C THR A 186 -3.83 13.94 10.07
N ASP A 187 -2.52 14.11 10.12
CA ASP A 187 -1.89 15.36 10.53
C ASP A 187 -2.22 16.50 9.58
N LYS A 188 -2.19 16.24 8.26
CA LYS A 188 -2.61 17.22 7.26
C LYS A 188 -4.07 17.67 7.46
N THR A 189 -4.98 16.74 7.77
CA THR A 189 -6.39 17.10 8.02
C THR A 189 -6.55 17.89 9.33
N TYR A 190 -5.81 17.51 10.36
CA TYR A 190 -5.80 18.21 11.64
C TYR A 190 -5.29 19.65 11.50
N VAL A 191 -4.14 19.85 10.86
CA VAL A 191 -3.56 21.18 10.64
C VAL A 191 -4.47 22.06 9.79
N ARG A 192 -5.19 21.49 8.81
CA ARG A 192 -6.19 22.26 8.03
C ARG A 192 -7.35 22.72 8.90
N ALA A 193 -7.86 21.86 9.78
CA ALA A 193 -8.93 22.23 10.69
C ALA A 193 -8.50 23.35 11.64
N GLU A 194 -7.30 23.26 12.23
CA GLU A 194 -6.74 24.31 13.09
C GLU A 194 -6.52 25.62 12.33
N LEU A 195 -6.04 25.55 11.08
CA LEU A 195 -5.86 26.74 10.24
C LEU A 195 -7.20 27.41 9.93
N ASP A 196 -8.23 26.64 9.61
CA ASP A 196 -9.57 27.16 9.30
C ASP A 196 -10.22 27.77 10.56
N ALA A 197 -10.05 27.14 11.73
CA ALA A 197 -10.50 27.70 13.01
C ALA A 197 -9.82 29.04 13.34
N ALA A 198 -8.49 29.12 13.21
CA ALA A 198 -7.75 30.37 13.45
C ALA A 198 -8.14 31.47 12.45
N ARG A 199 -8.41 31.12 11.19
CA ARG A 199 -8.90 32.07 10.18
C ARG A 199 -10.30 32.59 10.53
N GLU A 200 -11.17 31.73 11.03
CA GLU A 200 -12.50 32.14 11.50
C GLU A 200 -12.39 33.11 12.68
N GLU A 201 -11.53 32.83 13.67
CA GLU A 201 -11.26 33.73 14.79
C GLU A 201 -10.72 35.10 14.32
N ILE A 202 -9.79 35.13 13.37
CA ILE A 202 -9.30 36.40 12.81
C ILE A 202 -10.43 37.17 12.12
N ASN A 203 -11.35 36.49 11.43
CA ASN A 203 -12.46 37.14 10.74
C ASN A 203 -13.50 37.69 11.74
N THR A 204 -13.78 36.99 12.84
CA THR A 204 -14.67 37.50 13.89
C THR A 204 -14.06 38.73 14.56
N LEU A 205 -12.77 38.68 14.91
CA LEU A 205 -12.06 39.83 15.49
C LEU A 205 -12.04 41.04 14.54
N LYS A 206 -11.85 40.82 13.24
CA LYS A 206 -11.95 41.89 12.23
C LYS A 206 -13.35 42.48 12.16
N ALA A 207 -14.39 41.65 12.19
CA ALA A 207 -15.77 42.11 12.19
C ALA A 207 -16.11 42.94 13.44
N ASP A 208 -15.68 42.47 14.62
CA ASP A 208 -15.85 43.18 15.89
C ASP A 208 -15.13 44.51 15.89
N HIS A 209 -13.88 44.55 15.41
CA HIS A 209 -13.11 45.78 15.25
C HIS A 209 -13.83 46.79 14.34
N LEU A 210 -14.34 46.35 13.17
CA LEU A 210 -15.12 47.21 12.27
C LEU A 210 -16.39 47.74 12.92
N MET A 211 -17.09 46.91 13.70
CA MET A 211 -18.29 47.32 14.43
C MET A 211 -17.99 48.36 15.51
N LEU A 212 -16.90 48.20 16.25
CA LEU A 212 -16.43 49.19 17.23
C LEU A 212 -16.08 50.53 16.55
N TRP A 213 -15.36 50.50 15.43
CA TRP A 213 -15.06 51.71 14.66
C TRP A 213 -16.31 52.42 14.14
N ARG A 214 -17.32 51.69 13.68
CA ARG A 214 -18.61 52.27 13.28
C ARG A 214 -19.31 52.93 14.46
N LYS A 215 -19.37 52.26 15.62
CA LYS A 215 -19.98 52.81 16.84
C LYS A 215 -19.29 54.09 17.28
N LEU A 216 -17.96 54.12 17.32
CA LEU A 216 -17.18 55.29 17.69
C LEU A 216 -17.41 56.45 16.72
N ARG A 217 -17.40 56.18 15.41
CA ARG A 217 -17.70 57.19 14.38
C ARG A 217 -19.11 57.75 14.54
N GLN A 218 -20.10 56.91 14.82
CA GLN A 218 -21.47 57.35 15.06
C GLN A 218 -21.56 58.26 16.30
N GLN A 219 -20.90 57.90 17.40
CA GLN A 219 -20.85 58.74 18.61
C GLN A 219 -20.22 60.12 18.35
N VAL A 220 -19.16 60.18 17.55
CA VAL A 220 -18.54 61.45 17.15
C VAL A 220 -19.51 62.27 16.28
N ASN A 221 -20.20 61.65 15.33
CA ASN A 221 -21.19 62.33 14.50
C ASN A 221 -22.38 62.87 15.33
N ASP A 222 -22.90 62.07 16.27
CA ASP A 222 -24.02 62.45 17.12
C ASP A 222 -23.65 63.61 18.06
N SER A 223 -22.42 63.61 18.60
CA SER A 223 -21.94 64.73 19.43
C SER A 223 -21.78 66.02 18.63
N MET A 224 -21.39 65.95 17.35
CA MET A 224 -21.38 67.11 16.46
C MET A 224 -22.78 67.60 16.07
N ALA A 225 -23.76 66.71 15.92
CA ALA A 225 -25.14 67.08 15.59
C ALA A 225 -25.83 67.88 16.71
N MET A 226 -25.53 67.56 17.97
CA MET A 226 -26.10 68.26 19.14
C MET A 226 -25.40 69.60 19.45
N GLY A 227 -24.23 69.85 18.85
CA GLY A 227 -23.42 71.06 19.06
C GLY A 227 -23.51 72.10 17.93
N ARG A 228 -24.30 71.88 16.88
CA ARG A 228 -24.49 72.87 15.80
C ARG A 228 -25.50 73.94 16.23
N PRO A 229 -25.10 75.21 16.48
CA PRO A 229 -26.07 76.28 16.63
C PRO A 229 -26.82 76.44 15.30
N SER A 230 -28.14 76.29 15.37
CA SER A 230 -29.05 76.51 14.25
C SER A 230 -29.08 78.00 13.88
N ASN A 231 -28.09 78.48 13.12
CA ASN A 231 -28.15 79.79 12.48
C ASN A 231 -28.25 79.63 10.96
N PRO A 232 -29.46 79.72 10.37
CA PRO A 232 -29.64 79.68 8.93
C PRO A 232 -29.57 81.10 8.36
N SER A 233 -28.38 81.63 8.06
CA SER A 233 -28.29 82.97 7.43
C SER A 233 -27.07 83.27 6.54
N ASP A 234 -26.23 82.33 6.12
CA ASP A 234 -25.15 82.70 5.17
C ASP A 234 -24.82 81.64 4.09
N PRO A 235 -25.36 81.78 2.86
CA PRO A 235 -25.09 80.86 1.75
C PRO A 235 -23.74 81.08 1.05
N MET A 236 -22.92 82.04 1.47
CA MET A 236 -21.73 82.46 0.68
C MET A 236 -20.41 81.75 1.04
N LEU A 237 -20.32 81.05 2.18
CA LEU A 237 -19.07 80.44 2.65
C LEU A 237 -18.87 78.97 2.23
N ASP A 238 -19.93 78.29 1.79
CA ASP A 238 -19.88 76.84 1.51
C ASP A 238 -19.23 76.50 0.15
N VAL A 239 -19.20 77.45 -0.79
CA VAL A 239 -18.61 77.23 -2.13
C VAL A 239 -17.08 77.29 -2.09
N ALA A 240 -16.48 78.05 -1.17
CA ALA A 240 -15.03 78.28 -1.11
C ALA A 240 -14.25 77.14 -0.42
N LEU A 241 -14.89 76.37 0.47
CA LEU A 241 -14.26 75.22 1.13
C LEU A 241 -14.39 73.94 0.31
N ARG A 242 -15.43 73.82 -0.53
CA ARG A 242 -15.67 72.65 -1.38
C ARG A 242 -14.68 72.54 -2.55
N THR A 243 -14.13 73.66 -3.02
CA THR A 243 -13.13 73.68 -4.11
C THR A 243 -11.69 73.40 -3.65
N LYS A 244 -11.39 73.49 -2.35
CA LYS A 244 -10.04 73.18 -1.81
C LYS A 244 -9.82 71.71 -1.42
N LEU A 245 -10.87 70.88 -1.37
CA LEU A 245 -10.77 69.46 -0.98
C LEU A 245 -10.75 68.48 -2.16
N LEU A 246 -10.86 68.96 -3.41
CA LEU A 246 -10.82 68.13 -4.61
C LEU A 246 -9.53 68.30 -5.43
N GLY A 247 -8.55 69.05 -4.93
CA GLY A 247 -7.23 69.19 -5.54
C GLY A 247 -6.18 68.42 -4.76
N GLU A 248 -5.53 67.47 -5.45
CA GLU A 248 -4.27 66.80 -5.07
C GLU A 248 -4.41 65.71 -3.98
N GLY A 249 -4.08 64.44 -4.17
CA GLY A 249 -3.44 63.75 -5.27
C GLY A 249 -3.37 62.24 -4.98
N ASN A 250 -3.18 61.49 -6.07
CA ASN A 250 -2.87 60.07 -6.18
C ASN A 250 -2.32 59.35 -4.92
N SER A 251 -3.05 58.34 -4.44
CA SER A 251 -2.51 57.28 -3.58
C SER A 251 -3.12 55.90 -3.92
N SER A 252 -3.37 55.66 -5.21
CA SER A 252 -3.89 54.38 -5.72
C SER A 252 -2.81 53.35 -6.04
N GLU A 253 -1.51 53.64 -5.87
CA GLU A 253 -0.42 52.72 -6.22
C GLU A 253 0.09 51.83 -5.06
N GLU A 254 -0.33 52.05 -3.82
CA GLU A 254 0.25 51.36 -2.65
C GLU A 254 -0.45 50.04 -2.24
N LEU A 255 -1.42 49.54 -3.03
CA LEU A 255 -2.16 48.30 -2.71
C LEU A 255 -1.94 47.14 -3.69
N GLN A 256 -0.98 47.22 -4.62
CA GLN A 256 -0.66 46.12 -5.54
C GLN A 256 0.60 45.30 -5.19
N GLU A 257 1.42 45.71 -4.23
CA GLU A 257 2.70 45.02 -3.95
C GLU A 257 2.64 43.81 -2.98
N LEU A 258 1.50 43.52 -2.34
CA LEU A 258 1.42 42.41 -1.37
C LEU A 258 0.87 41.09 -1.91
N ASN A 259 0.59 40.98 -3.22
CA ASN A 259 0.11 39.73 -3.83
C ASN A 259 1.19 38.92 -4.58
N ASN A 260 2.45 39.37 -4.59
CA ASN A 260 3.58 38.62 -5.15
C ASN A 260 4.33 37.85 -4.04
N VAL A 261 3.65 36.93 -3.37
CA VAL A 261 4.33 35.92 -2.54
C VAL A 261 4.64 34.71 -3.42
N ASP A 262 5.94 34.54 -3.68
CA ASP A 262 6.59 33.44 -4.38
C ASP A 262 5.91 32.06 -4.21
N THR A 263 5.21 31.60 -5.25
CA THR A 263 4.85 30.18 -5.43
C THR A 263 5.94 29.40 -6.18
N SER A 264 7.12 29.98 -6.40
CA SER A 264 8.19 29.45 -7.26
C SER A 264 9.08 28.38 -6.60
N LYS A 265 8.88 28.04 -5.31
CA LYS A 265 9.78 27.14 -4.56
C LYS A 265 9.25 25.72 -4.24
N VAL A 266 8.11 25.28 -4.78
CA VAL A 266 7.53 23.98 -4.38
C VAL A 266 7.80 22.82 -5.37
N THR A 267 8.49 23.02 -6.49
CA THR A 267 8.63 21.96 -7.53
C THR A 267 10.01 21.30 -7.67
N SER A 268 10.99 21.52 -6.79
CA SER A 268 12.36 20.98 -6.99
C SER A 268 12.71 19.69 -6.22
N HIS A 269 11.74 18.94 -5.70
CA HIS A 269 11.99 17.63 -5.09
C HIS A 269 11.12 16.57 -5.74
N ASN A 270 11.51 16.10 -6.93
CA ASN A 270 11.02 14.86 -7.54
C ASN A 270 11.96 14.28 -8.61
N GLU A 271 13.28 14.46 -8.46
CA GLU A 271 14.27 13.76 -9.28
C GLU A 271 15.44 13.28 -8.41
N CYS A 272 15.25 12.13 -7.74
CA CYS A 272 16.33 11.21 -7.39
C CYS A 272 15.74 9.88 -6.90
N ALA A 273 15.38 9.01 -7.84
CA ALA A 273 15.26 7.57 -7.66
C ALA A 273 15.36 6.91 -9.04
#